data_AF-A0A7Z8P0D1-F1
#
_entry.id   AF-A0A7Z8P0D1-F1
#
_cell.length_a   1.000
_cell.length_b   1.000
_cell.length_c   1.000
_cell.angle_alpha   90.00
_cell.angle_beta   90.00
_cell.angle_gamma   90.00
#
_symmetry.space_group_name_H-M   'P 1'
#
loop_
_entity.id
_entity.type
_entity.pdbx_description
1 polymer ?
#
loop_
_entity_poly.entity_id
_entity_poly.type
_entity_poly.pdbx_seq_one_letter_code
_entity_poly.pdbx_strand_id
1 'polypeptide(L)'
;MSIKNNCNHHTNSQYRIYLDMDNVITDFDNACNSISADLIKLHSSDRDEFWKIIGCQGITFWSEMPWKEDGKELVDYLLKFNTTILSAHPNPKRGNVAEFSKVGKYDWLVREIGKDFAEKALICRRSDKKMYSSPTSILVDDNIENIIN
;
A
#
# COMPACT_ATOMS: atom_id res chain seq x y z
N MET A 1 12.30 -45.01 -10.81
CA MET A 1 12.30 -44.33 -9.50
C MET A 1 12.33 -42.83 -9.76
N SER A 2 11.19 -42.15 -9.69
CA SER A 2 11.14 -40.69 -9.75
C SER A 2 11.14 -40.13 -8.34
N ILE A 3 12.17 -39.36 -8.00
CA ILE A 3 12.25 -38.63 -6.73
C ILE A 3 11.25 -37.48 -6.84
N LYS A 4 10.16 -37.56 -6.06
CA LYS A 4 9.26 -36.43 -5.84
C LYS A 4 9.98 -35.44 -4.92
N ASN A 5 10.35 -34.27 -5.45
CA ASN A 5 10.77 -33.14 -4.63
C ASN A 5 9.54 -32.57 -3.92
N ASN A 6 9.27 -33.08 -2.71
CA ASN A 6 8.33 -32.46 -1.78
C ASN A 6 9.06 -31.30 -1.08
N CYS A 7 9.00 -30.10 -1.67
CA CYS A 7 9.36 -28.87 -0.97
C CYS A 7 8.19 -28.44 -0.07
N ASN A 8 8.08 -29.09 1.08
CA ASN A 8 7.24 -28.61 2.17
C ASN A 8 7.92 -27.39 2.82
N HIS A 9 7.71 -26.19 2.27
CA HIS A 9 8.04 -24.96 2.99
C HIS A 9 6.96 -24.70 4.06
N HIS A 10 7.12 -25.34 5.21
CA HIS A 10 6.52 -24.85 6.44
C HIS A 10 7.25 -23.58 6.85
N THR A 11 6.82 -22.42 6.34
CA THR A 11 7.27 -21.12 6.82
C THR A 11 6.65 -20.84 8.18
N ASN A 12 7.19 -21.44 9.23
CA ASN A 12 6.92 -21.00 10.60
C ASN A 12 7.68 -19.68 10.84
N SER A 13 7.30 -18.64 10.10
CA SER A 13 7.89 -17.32 10.20
C SER A 13 7.46 -16.71 11.53
N GLN A 14 8.38 -16.66 12.49
CA GLN A 14 8.22 -15.93 13.75
C GLN A 14 7.82 -14.46 13.51
N TYR A 15 8.21 -13.92 12.36
CA TYR A 15 7.97 -12.53 11.99
C TYR A 15 6.72 -12.36 11.12
N ARG A 16 6.00 -11.26 11.36
CA ARG A 16 4.95 -10.75 10.48
C ARG A 16 5.48 -9.55 9.72
N ILE A 17 5.28 -9.51 8.42
CA ILE A 17 5.68 -8.40 7.56
C ILE A 17 4.42 -7.61 7.20
N TYR A 18 4.49 -6.30 7.39
CA TYR A 18 3.52 -5.34 6.91
C TYR A 18 4.14 -4.58 5.74
N LEU A 19 3.50 -4.66 4.58
CA LEU A 19 3.97 -4.04 3.34
C LEU A 19 3.04 -2.88 2.97
N ASP A 20 3.56 -1.67 2.92
CA ASP A 20 2.80 -0.51 2.46
C ASP A 20 2.56 -0.53 0.95
N MET A 21 1.62 0.29 0.49
CA MET A 21 1.33 0.45 -0.93
C MET A 21 1.99 1.69 -1.53
N ASP A 22 1.56 2.87 -1.08
CA ASP A 22 1.91 4.15 -1.71
C ASP A 22 3.42 4.38 -1.61
N ASN A 23 4.06 4.66 -2.74
CA ASN A 23 5.53 4.80 -2.91
C ASN A 23 6.37 3.59 -2.48
N VAL A 24 5.76 2.44 -2.19
CA VAL A 24 6.46 1.16 -1.94
C VAL A 24 6.22 0.16 -3.06
N ILE A 25 4.97 -0.28 -3.28
CA ILE A 25 4.63 -1.17 -4.41
C ILE A 25 3.88 -0.43 -5.52
N THR A 26 3.23 0.69 -5.20
CA THR A 26 2.56 1.58 -6.15
C THR A 26 3.28 2.93 -6.23
N ASP A 27 3.45 3.47 -7.42
CA ASP A 27 4.10 4.76 -7.64
C ASP A 27 3.09 5.92 -7.53
N PHE A 28 2.79 6.29 -6.28
CA PHE A 28 1.84 7.35 -5.95
C PHE A 28 2.32 8.71 -6.47
N ASP A 29 3.61 8.98 -6.37
CA ASP A 29 4.21 10.23 -6.84
C ASP A 29 4.03 10.38 -8.36
N ASN A 30 4.31 9.34 -9.13
CA ASN A 30 4.07 9.35 -10.57
C ASN A 30 2.58 9.45 -10.93
N ALA A 31 1.69 8.79 -10.18
CA ALA A 31 0.25 8.92 -10.36
C ALA A 31 -0.21 10.38 -10.15
N CYS A 32 0.30 11.06 -9.13
CA CYS A 32 0.03 12.49 -8.91
C CYS A 32 0.60 13.36 -10.04
N ASN A 33 1.85 13.14 -10.44
CA ASN A 33 2.51 13.92 -11.48
C ASN A 33 1.86 13.76 -12.85
N SER A 34 1.19 12.63 -13.09
CA SER A 34 0.40 12.38 -14.31
C SER A 34 -0.86 13.24 -14.39
N ILE A 35 -1.37 13.74 -13.25
CA ILE A 35 -2.49 14.68 -13.19
C ILE A 35 -1.97 16.12 -13.39
N SER A 36 -0.91 16.47 -12.66
CA SER A 36 -0.24 17.77 -12.78
C SER A 36 1.17 17.68 -12.18
N ALA A 37 2.17 18.23 -12.90
CA ALA A 37 3.58 18.12 -12.55
C ALA A 37 3.95 18.67 -11.15
N ASP A 38 3.14 19.59 -10.60
CA ASP A 38 3.38 20.18 -9.27
C ASP A 38 2.43 19.64 -8.19
N LEU A 39 1.63 18.61 -8.49
CA LEU A 39 0.62 18.12 -7.56
C LEU A 39 1.25 17.58 -6.27
N ILE A 40 2.40 16.91 -6.34
CA ILE A 40 3.13 16.47 -5.14
C ILE A 40 3.61 17.65 -4.29
N LYS A 41 4.05 18.76 -4.90
CA LYS A 41 4.43 19.97 -4.15
C LYS A 41 3.21 20.58 -3.44
N LEU A 42 2.06 20.53 -4.10
CA LEU A 42 0.78 20.98 -3.53
C LEU A 42 0.42 20.20 -2.27
N HIS A 43 0.74 18.90 -2.19
CA HIS A 43 0.53 18.10 -0.97
C HIS A 43 1.26 18.66 0.25
N SER A 44 2.37 19.38 0.08
CA SER A 44 3.09 20.03 1.18
C SER A 44 2.62 21.47 1.43
N SER A 45 2.24 22.21 0.38
CA SER A 45 1.89 23.63 0.50
C SER A 45 0.41 23.89 0.77
N ASP A 46 -0.49 23.08 0.20
CA ASP A 46 -1.95 23.18 0.37
C ASP A 46 -2.61 21.80 0.26
N ARG A 47 -2.78 21.15 1.42
CA ARG A 47 -3.36 19.81 1.47
C ARG A 47 -4.81 19.79 1.03
N ASP A 48 -5.56 20.86 1.25
CA ASP A 48 -7.00 20.83 0.99
C ASP A 48 -7.25 20.89 -0.51
N GLU A 49 -6.53 21.74 -1.24
CA GLU A 49 -6.59 21.74 -2.71
C GLU A 49 -6.02 20.44 -3.30
N PHE A 50 -4.92 19.91 -2.76
CA PHE A 50 -4.40 18.60 -3.19
C PHE A 50 -5.46 17.51 -3.14
N TRP A 51 -6.11 17.33 -1.98
CA TRP A 51 -7.09 16.27 -1.80
C TRP A 51 -8.40 16.51 -2.55
N LYS A 52 -8.73 17.76 -2.86
CA LYS A 52 -9.84 18.10 -3.76
C LYS A 52 -9.54 17.66 -5.19
N ILE A 53 -8.34 17.93 -5.71
CA ILE A 53 -7.92 17.50 -7.06
C ILE A 53 -7.91 15.97 -7.16
N ILE A 54 -7.32 15.28 -6.17
CA ILE A 54 -7.33 13.82 -6.09
C ILE A 54 -8.77 13.29 -5.99
N GLY A 55 -9.62 13.93 -5.18
CA GLY A 55 -11.03 13.56 -5.05
C GLY A 55 -11.82 13.63 -6.36
N CYS A 56 -11.46 14.54 -7.27
CA CYS A 56 -12.06 14.62 -8.60
C CYS A 56 -11.72 13.44 -9.51
N GLN A 57 -10.61 12.74 -9.26
CA GLN A 57 -10.24 11.54 -10.02
C GLN A 57 -11.07 10.32 -9.59
N GLY A 58 -11.54 10.29 -8.34
CA GLY A 58 -12.33 9.18 -7.83
C GLY A 58 -11.51 7.91 -7.60
N ILE A 59 -12.17 6.76 -7.69
CA ILE A 59 -11.59 5.43 -7.41
C ILE A 59 -10.40 5.12 -8.32
N THR A 60 -10.46 5.55 -9.59
CA THR A 60 -9.49 5.21 -10.63
C THR A 60 -8.07 5.67 -10.28
N PHE A 61 -7.93 6.79 -9.56
CA PHE A 61 -6.63 7.26 -9.11
C PHE A 61 -5.85 6.18 -8.35
N TRP A 62 -6.51 5.44 -7.45
CA TRP A 62 -5.85 4.38 -6.69
C TRP A 62 -5.85 3.03 -7.43
N SER A 63 -6.92 2.69 -8.16
CA SER A 63 -7.01 1.37 -8.82
C SER A 63 -6.07 1.20 -10.01
N GLU A 64 -5.64 2.32 -10.60
CA GLU A 64 -4.80 2.37 -11.80
C GLU A 64 -3.38 2.89 -11.53
N MET A 65 -2.98 3.05 -10.25
CA MET A 65 -1.62 3.48 -9.94
C MET A 65 -0.59 2.56 -10.61
N PRO A 66 0.47 3.13 -11.23
CA PRO A 66 1.54 2.32 -11.78
C PRO A 66 2.28 1.58 -10.67
N TRP A 67 2.94 0.49 -11.04
CA TRP A 67 3.90 -0.16 -10.17
C TRP A 67 5.07 0.77 -9.86
N LYS A 68 5.58 0.72 -8.63
CA LYS A 68 6.92 1.25 -8.34
C LYS A 68 7.96 0.41 -9.08
N GLU A 69 9.06 1.04 -9.51
CA GLU A 69 10.15 0.41 -10.30
C GLU A 69 10.50 -1.01 -9.85
N ASP A 70 10.77 -1.21 -8.55
CA ASP A 70 11.13 -2.51 -7.97
C ASP A 70 9.96 -3.21 -7.24
N GLY A 71 8.74 -2.67 -7.36
CA GLY A 71 7.58 -3.10 -6.57
C GLY A 71 7.17 -4.55 -6.85
N LYS A 72 7.29 -5.00 -8.11
CA LYS A 72 6.97 -6.39 -8.49
C LYS A 72 7.93 -7.39 -7.87
N GLU A 73 9.24 -7.10 -7.95
CA GLU A 73 10.26 -7.96 -7.35
C GLU A 73 10.10 -8.03 -5.83
N LEU A 74 9.83 -6.89 -5.20
CA LEU A 74 9.57 -6.81 -3.76
C LEU A 74 8.37 -7.68 -3.34
N VAL A 75 7.26 -7.57 -4.07
CA VAL A 75 6.05 -8.39 -3.85
C VAL A 75 6.36 -9.87 -4.04
N ASP A 76 6.98 -10.25 -5.16
CA ASP A 76 7.32 -11.64 -5.48
C ASP A 76 8.22 -12.28 -4.43
N TYR A 77 9.08 -11.49 -3.79
CA TYR A 77 9.91 -11.93 -2.69
C TYR A 77 9.15 -12.02 -1.37
N LEU A 78 8.48 -10.93 -0.95
CA LEU A 78 7.88 -10.83 0.38
C LEU A 78 6.62 -11.68 0.55
N LEU A 79 5.82 -11.91 -0.49
CA LEU A 79 4.59 -12.69 -0.38
C LEU A 79 4.83 -14.19 -0.14
N LYS A 80 6.08 -14.67 -0.24
CA LYS A 80 6.50 -16.01 0.18
C LYS A 80 6.57 -16.16 1.71
N PHE A 81 6.49 -15.06 2.45
CA PHE A 81 6.52 -15.01 3.92
C PHE A 81 5.15 -14.65 4.50
N ASN A 82 5.06 -14.50 5.82
CA ASN A 82 3.85 -14.04 6.52
C ASN A 82 3.64 -12.53 6.33
N THR A 83 3.30 -12.14 5.11
CA THR A 83 3.16 -10.74 4.67
C THR A 83 1.69 -10.34 4.59
N THR A 84 1.36 -9.15 5.07
CA THR A 84 0.05 -8.53 5.00
C THR A 84 0.19 -7.11 4.48
N ILE A 85 -0.67 -6.71 3.55
CA ILE A 85 -0.69 -5.32 3.08
C ILE A 85 -1.19 -4.42 4.22
N LEU A 86 -0.46 -3.35 4.52
CA LEU A 86 -0.84 -2.33 5.51
C LEU A 86 -0.70 -0.93 4.91
N SER A 87 -1.79 -0.44 4.32
CA SER A 87 -1.82 0.84 3.62
C SER A 87 -2.56 1.91 4.42
N ALA A 88 -2.16 3.17 4.23
CA ALA A 88 -2.92 4.30 4.74
C ALA A 88 -4.05 4.71 3.78
N HIS A 89 -5.16 5.22 4.31
CA HIS A 89 -6.13 6.03 3.57
C HIS A 89 -6.09 7.51 4.02
N PRO A 90 -6.54 8.46 3.18
CA PRO A 90 -6.62 9.88 3.55
C PRO A 90 -7.57 10.15 4.72
N ASN A 91 -7.48 11.32 5.34
CA ASN A 91 -8.35 11.68 6.46
C ASN A 91 -9.83 11.63 6.03
N PRO A 92 -10.72 10.88 6.74
CA PRO A 92 -12.14 10.79 6.41
C PRO A 92 -12.90 12.13 6.39
N LYS A 93 -12.35 13.17 7.02
CA LYS A 93 -12.91 14.53 6.94
C LYS A 93 -12.81 15.16 5.54
N ARG A 94 -12.08 14.53 4.61
CA ARG A 94 -11.87 15.00 3.23
C ARG A 94 -12.94 14.49 2.26
N GLY A 95 -14.15 14.25 2.75
CA GLY A 95 -15.26 13.71 1.95
C GLY A 95 -15.01 12.28 1.46
N ASN A 96 -15.42 11.99 0.22
CA ASN A 96 -15.41 10.64 -0.35
C ASN A 96 -14.00 10.10 -0.69
N VAL A 97 -12.97 10.95 -0.61
CA VAL A 97 -11.57 10.61 -0.94
C VAL A 97 -11.07 9.39 -0.16
N ALA A 98 -11.44 9.29 1.13
CA ALA A 98 -11.04 8.15 1.95
C ALA A 98 -11.70 6.84 1.48
N GLU A 99 -12.93 6.90 0.99
CA GLU A 99 -13.65 5.74 0.46
C GLU A 99 -13.11 5.33 -0.90
N PHE A 100 -12.90 6.31 -1.80
CA PHE A 100 -12.26 6.07 -3.08
C PHE A 100 -10.88 5.44 -2.93
N SER A 101 -10.11 5.87 -1.93
CA SER A 101 -8.82 5.28 -1.60
C SER A 101 -8.93 3.82 -1.18
N LYS A 102 -9.87 3.48 -0.30
CA LYS A 102 -10.06 2.09 0.16
C LYS A 102 -10.47 1.17 -0.98
N VAL A 103 -11.48 1.59 -1.75
CA VAL A 103 -12.01 0.80 -2.88
C VAL A 103 -10.95 0.65 -3.97
N GLY A 104 -10.31 1.74 -4.38
CA GLY A 104 -9.33 1.69 -5.45
C GLY A 104 -8.07 0.90 -5.07
N LYS A 105 -7.61 0.98 -3.82
CA LYS A 105 -6.51 0.12 -3.33
C LYS A 105 -6.92 -1.35 -3.31
N TYR A 106 -8.14 -1.67 -2.88
CA TYR A 106 -8.65 -3.04 -2.96
C TYR A 106 -8.68 -3.53 -4.41
N ASP A 107 -9.21 -2.74 -5.35
CA ASP A 107 -9.29 -3.10 -6.77
C ASP A 107 -7.89 -3.29 -7.38
N TRP A 108 -6.93 -2.42 -7.03
CA TRP A 108 -5.53 -2.56 -7.43
C TRP A 108 -4.95 -3.89 -6.95
N LEU A 109 -5.13 -4.22 -5.66
CA LEU A 109 -4.64 -5.47 -5.07
C LEU A 109 -5.28 -6.69 -5.73
N VAL A 110 -6.59 -6.67 -5.99
CA VAL A 110 -7.27 -7.77 -6.71
C VAL A 110 -6.68 -7.98 -8.10
N ARG A 111 -6.41 -6.89 -8.82
CA ARG A 111 -5.92 -6.91 -10.20
C ARG A 111 -4.46 -7.35 -10.31
N GLU A 112 -3.61 -6.87 -9.41
CA GLU A 112 -2.14 -6.98 -9.54
C GLU A 112 -1.52 -8.04 -8.62
N ILE A 113 -2.15 -8.35 -7.48
CA ILE A 113 -1.59 -9.25 -6.46
C ILE A 113 -2.44 -10.51 -6.28
N GLY A 114 -3.76 -10.33 -6.19
CA GLY A 114 -4.73 -11.41 -5.99
C GLY A 114 -5.72 -11.13 -4.87
N LYS A 115 -6.93 -11.67 -5.04
CA LYS A 115 -8.08 -11.43 -4.16
C LYS A 115 -7.84 -11.78 -2.68
N ASP A 116 -7.15 -12.88 -2.42
CA ASP A 116 -6.87 -13.35 -1.05
C ASP A 116 -6.01 -12.35 -0.25
N PHE A 117 -5.12 -11.63 -0.92
CA PHE A 117 -4.31 -10.57 -0.30
C PHE A 117 -5.13 -9.29 -0.12
N ALA A 118 -5.98 -8.95 -1.09
CA ALA A 118 -6.87 -7.81 -1.03
C ALA A 118 -7.88 -7.91 0.13
N GLU A 119 -8.50 -9.09 0.33
CA GLU A 119 -9.45 -9.33 1.43
C GLU A 119 -8.82 -9.26 2.82
N LYS A 120 -7.51 -9.52 2.92
CA LYS A 120 -6.74 -9.48 4.17
C LYS A 120 -6.02 -8.14 4.37
N ALA A 121 -6.07 -7.24 3.39
CA ALA A 121 -5.38 -5.97 3.44
C ALA A 121 -5.93 -5.09 4.57
N LEU A 122 -5.02 -4.46 5.30
CA LEU A 122 -5.35 -3.53 6.37
C LEU A 122 -5.22 -2.11 5.82
N ILE A 123 -6.35 -1.45 5.60
CA ILE A 123 -6.39 -0.06 5.13
C ILE A 123 -6.90 0.83 6.27
N CYS A 124 -5.99 1.54 6.93
CA CYS A 124 -6.28 2.33 8.15
C CYS A 124 -5.78 3.78 8.01
N ARG A 125 -5.91 4.61 9.06
CA ARG A 125 -5.17 5.87 9.08
C ARG A 125 -3.69 5.58 9.29
N ARG A 126 -2.83 6.41 8.68
CA ARG A 126 -1.38 6.35 8.90
C ARG A 126 -1.01 6.29 10.39
N SER A 127 -1.61 7.14 11.21
CA SER A 127 -1.40 7.18 12.67
C SER A 127 -1.72 5.88 13.40
N ASP A 128 -2.57 5.05 12.80
CA ASP A 128 -3.09 3.82 13.39
C ASP A 128 -2.23 2.60 12.96
N LYS A 129 -1.30 2.77 12.00
CA LYS A 129 -0.36 1.70 11.62
C LYS A 129 0.43 1.17 12.83
N LYS A 130 0.77 2.05 13.79
CA LYS A 130 1.46 1.68 15.03
C LYS A 130 0.71 0.63 15.88
N MET A 131 -0.61 0.54 15.73
CA MET A 131 -1.43 -0.43 16.47
C MET A 131 -1.18 -1.88 16.03
N TYR A 132 -0.56 -2.07 14.87
CA TYR A 132 -0.16 -3.37 14.35
C TYR A 132 1.29 -3.74 14.71
N SER A 133 2.01 -2.87 15.41
CA SER A 133 3.39 -3.13 15.81
C SER A 133 3.47 -4.18 16.93
N SER A 134 4.49 -5.02 16.85
CA SER A 134 4.88 -5.98 17.87
C SER A 134 6.41 -6.20 17.82
N PRO A 135 7.02 -6.81 18.85
CA PRO A 135 8.44 -7.16 18.81
C PRO A 135 8.85 -8.08 17.64
N THR A 136 7.88 -8.71 16.97
CA THR A 136 8.10 -9.60 15.82
C THR A 136 7.41 -9.11 14.55
N SER A 137 7.00 -7.84 14.49
CA SER A 137 6.48 -7.23 13.26
C SER A 137 7.56 -6.40 12.57
N ILE A 138 7.60 -6.47 11.24
CA ILE A 138 8.44 -5.62 10.39
C ILE A 138 7.51 -4.79 9.51
N LEU A 139 7.73 -3.48 9.44
CA LEU A 139 7.01 -2.59 8.51
C LEU A 139 7.96 -2.17 7.38
N VAL A 140 7.55 -2.43 6.14
CA VAL A 140 8.20 -1.95 4.91
C VAL A 140 7.35 -0.81 4.36
N ASP A 141 7.83 0.41 4.54
CA ASP A 141 7.07 1.65 4.36
C ASP A 141 8.05 2.78 4.03
N ASP A 142 7.70 3.67 3.11
CA ASP A 142 8.57 4.77 2.66
C ASP A 142 8.57 5.95 3.65
N ASN A 143 7.60 6.00 4.56
CA ASN A 143 7.31 7.19 5.33
C ASN A 143 8.10 7.24 6.66
N ILE A 144 9.06 8.16 6.72
CA ILE A 144 9.94 8.37 7.90
C ILE A 144 9.18 8.74 9.19
N GLU A 145 8.00 9.35 9.09
CA GLU A 145 7.18 9.70 10.25
C GLU A 145 6.66 8.43 10.98
N ASN A 146 6.81 7.22 10.42
CA ASN A 146 6.47 5.97 11.11
C ASN A 146 7.56 5.53 12.10
N ILE A 147 8.75 6.16 12.04
CA ILE A 147 9.90 5.88 12.91
C ILE A 147 9.99 6.90 14.05
N ILE A 148 9.49 8.12 13.81
CA ILE A 148 9.59 9.25 14.74
C ILE A 148 8.37 9.25 15.66
N ASN A 149 8.60 8.95 16.94
CA ASN A 149 7.61 9.05 18.02
C ASN A 149 7.43 10.49 18.51
#